data_AF-A0A847TSR1-F1
#
_entry.id   AF-A0A847TSR1-F1
#
_cell.length_a   1.000
_cell.length_b   1.000
_cell.length_c   1.000
_cell.angle_alpha   90.00
_cell.angle_beta   90.00
_cell.angle_gamma   90.00
#
_symmetry.space_group_name_H-M   'P 1'
#
loop_
_entity.id
_entity.type
_entity.pdbx_description
1 polymer ?
#
loop_
_entity_poly.entity_id
_entity_poly.type
_entity_poly.pdbx_seq_one_letter_code
_entity_poly.pdbx_strand_id
1 'polypeptide(L)'
;MEHSRCAYEHVFDAADETGADGSSSVWRCPHPASDGSARCLFHRPVEETRPAAVTEALREAVTDDGRPSAFVGATFERVDLAGVTLPPDARLDFRGAMVKSDIDLRDATLDGALRLDRVSVGGAVCMQRFDATGAVSCRHLQVGDRWVLCEAELSGRFDATGFSAGSVVATEARFEGGATFRKGVVDDDVSLAKSRFGGPAWFSHTRLGGRLDLGNAAFDHRLSLAHCRIRGGVVAASATVEGGLSLEHVVVDGELNATRLTVGGGIDATTAAFGGRVDCAGLTARDGPVDFTHSAFDGPVYFDNATVEGRALRFRNARFGSGPASFVRAAVDGEFDLSDAVCSADSPVRLVETTVDGCVICDHARFGDELFCSGVRVGRDVDFSDCTVGTLTFGVEIEGRLDFAYTHVTDAAAFGDTVVHGPARFTSARFDADPSLTEAALGDTVAAYDITVEHAGGS
;
A
#
# COMPACT_ATOMS: atom_id res chain seq x y z
N MET A 1 -41.73 19.88 37.69
CA MET A 1 -41.86 20.51 36.36
C MET A 1 -41.16 19.61 35.37
N GLU A 2 -41.93 18.96 34.51
CA GLU A 2 -41.42 18.09 33.45
C GLU A 2 -40.58 18.96 32.50
N HIS A 3 -39.26 18.77 32.48
CA HIS A 3 -38.40 19.55 31.60
C HIS A 3 -38.71 19.11 30.17
N SER A 4 -39.21 20.03 29.34
CA SER A 4 -39.49 19.74 27.93
C SER A 4 -38.22 19.25 27.24
N ARG A 5 -38.31 18.15 26.47
CA ARG A 5 -37.18 17.63 25.69
C ARG A 5 -36.82 18.59 24.55
N CYS A 6 -35.57 18.53 24.10
CA CYS A 6 -35.12 19.26 22.92
C CYS A 6 -35.98 18.91 21.69
N ALA A 7 -36.45 19.93 20.97
CA ALA A 7 -37.23 19.77 19.75
C ALA A 7 -36.39 19.41 18.50
N TYR A 8 -35.13 18.98 18.66
CA TYR A 8 -34.27 18.58 17.55
C TYR A 8 -34.55 17.18 17.04
N GLU A 9 -34.73 17.11 15.72
CA GLU A 9 -34.94 15.91 14.95
C GLU A 9 -33.88 15.88 13.85
N HIS A 10 -33.19 14.76 13.71
CA HIS A 10 -32.24 14.51 12.63
C HIS A 10 -32.83 13.50 11.67
N VAL A 11 -32.87 13.84 10.39
CA VAL A 11 -33.33 12.93 9.34
C VAL A 11 -32.10 12.31 8.68
N PHE A 12 -32.01 10.99 8.72
CA PHE A 12 -31.02 10.23 7.97
C PHE A 12 -31.50 10.07 6.52
N ASP A 13 -30.61 10.26 5.55
CA ASP A 13 -30.97 10.12 4.14
C ASP A 13 -31.16 8.63 3.81
N ALA A 14 -32.06 8.28 2.90
CA ALA A 14 -32.37 6.87 2.56
C ALA A 14 -31.17 6.08 1.98
N ALA A 15 -30.11 6.77 1.53
CA ALA A 15 -28.84 6.13 1.14
C ALA A 15 -27.98 5.69 2.35
N ASP A 16 -28.36 6.06 3.58
CA ASP A 16 -27.71 5.70 4.83
C ASP A 16 -27.95 4.23 5.24
N GLU A 17 -28.86 3.51 4.57
CA GLU A 17 -29.24 2.10 4.83
C GLU A 17 -28.25 1.05 4.25
N THR A 18 -26.94 1.29 4.32
CA THR A 18 -25.95 0.25 3.95
C THR A 18 -25.63 -0.73 5.08
N GLY A 19 -26.38 -0.68 6.19
CA GLY A 19 -26.38 -1.69 7.24
C GLY A 19 -27.80 -1.85 7.77
N ALA A 20 -28.33 -3.07 7.70
CA ALA A 20 -29.69 -3.44 8.01
C ALA A 20 -30.06 -3.26 9.50
N ASP A 21 -30.26 -2.02 9.94
CA ASP A 21 -30.99 -1.72 11.17
C ASP A 21 -32.27 -1.00 10.79
N GLY A 22 -33.42 -1.66 11.01
CA GLY A 22 -34.77 -1.12 10.81
C GLY A 22 -35.15 0.02 11.78
N SER A 23 -34.21 0.92 12.05
CA SER A 23 -34.39 2.12 12.84
C SER A 23 -35.15 3.18 12.04
N SER A 24 -35.99 3.95 12.74
CA SER A 24 -36.66 5.14 12.21
C SER A 24 -35.67 6.04 11.47
N SER A 25 -36.03 6.49 10.26
CA SER A 25 -35.26 7.48 9.49
C SER A 25 -35.09 8.82 10.21
N VAL A 26 -35.83 9.03 11.31
CA VAL A 26 -35.78 10.23 12.15
C VAL A 26 -35.27 9.89 13.56
N TRP A 27 -34.20 10.54 13.99
CA TRP A 27 -33.69 10.53 15.37
C TRP A 27 -34.14 11.77 16.13
N ARG A 28 -34.47 11.63 17.42
CA ARG A 28 -34.94 12.73 18.29
C ARG A 28 -33.95 12.95 19.43
N CYS A 29 -33.59 14.21 19.67
CA CYS A 29 -32.63 14.56 20.71
C CYS A 29 -33.13 14.18 22.12
N PRO A 30 -32.34 13.43 22.92
CA PRO A 30 -32.78 12.99 24.22
C PRO A 30 -32.63 14.04 25.33
N HIS A 31 -31.79 15.05 25.09
CA HIS A 31 -31.40 16.07 26.08
C HIS A 31 -32.56 17.01 26.43
N PRO A 32 -32.64 17.49 27.68
CA PRO A 32 -33.63 18.50 28.08
C PRO A 32 -33.37 19.82 27.36
N ALA A 33 -34.45 20.54 27.04
CA ALA A 33 -34.35 21.89 26.52
C ALA A 33 -33.79 22.85 27.59
N SER A 34 -33.10 23.90 27.16
CA SER A 34 -32.36 24.81 28.06
C SER A 34 -32.90 26.24 28.01
N ASP A 35 -32.92 26.93 29.15
CA ASP A 35 -33.15 28.39 29.29
C ASP A 35 -34.36 28.96 28.51
N GLY A 36 -35.51 28.29 28.55
CA GLY A 36 -36.72 28.74 27.85
C GLY A 36 -36.67 28.61 26.32
N SER A 37 -35.59 28.03 25.76
CA SER A 37 -35.51 27.60 24.37
C SER A 37 -36.22 26.27 24.17
N ALA A 38 -36.68 26.00 22.95
CA ALA A 38 -37.11 24.67 22.53
C ALA A 38 -35.92 23.70 22.27
N ARG A 39 -34.68 24.19 22.33
CA ARG A 39 -33.45 23.40 22.06
C ARG A 39 -32.63 23.21 23.34
N CYS A 40 -31.93 22.08 23.44
CA CYS A 40 -30.89 21.89 24.45
C CYS A 40 -29.65 22.73 24.11
N LEU A 41 -28.71 22.84 25.04
CA LEU A 41 -27.50 23.64 24.87
C LEU A 41 -26.68 23.26 23.62
N PHE A 42 -26.67 21.99 23.23
CA PHE A 42 -25.92 21.47 22.06
C PHE A 42 -26.58 21.75 20.70
N HIS A 43 -27.89 22.05 20.68
CA HIS A 43 -28.67 22.34 19.46
C HIS A 43 -29.11 23.81 19.38
N ARG A 44 -28.52 24.67 20.19
CA ARG A 44 -28.63 26.12 20.06
C ARG A 44 -27.55 26.65 19.11
N PRO A 45 -27.80 27.76 18.38
CA PRO A 45 -26.76 28.40 17.58
C PRO A 45 -25.52 28.68 18.41
N VAL A 46 -24.34 28.42 17.86
CA VAL A 46 -23.07 28.58 18.60
C VAL A 46 -22.82 30.04 18.98
N GLU A 47 -23.36 30.98 18.22
CA GLU A 47 -23.31 32.43 18.49
C GLU A 47 -24.11 32.82 19.75
N GLU A 48 -25.04 31.97 20.19
CA GLU A 48 -25.89 32.19 21.36
C GLU A 48 -25.42 31.42 22.60
N THR A 49 -24.33 30.66 22.49
CA THR A 49 -23.80 29.82 23.58
C THR A 49 -22.39 30.24 23.96
N ARG A 50 -21.99 29.93 25.20
CA ARG A 50 -20.60 30.15 25.66
C ARG A 50 -19.83 28.84 25.49
N PRO A 51 -18.71 28.81 24.73
CA PRO A 51 -17.97 27.58 24.47
C PRO A 51 -17.60 26.81 25.75
N ALA A 52 -17.11 27.49 26.78
CA ALA A 52 -16.79 26.86 28.06
C ALA A 52 -18.01 26.18 28.72
N ALA A 53 -19.19 26.80 28.68
CA ALA A 53 -20.41 26.21 29.23
C ALA A 53 -20.86 24.98 28.44
N VAL A 54 -20.69 24.99 27.11
CA VAL A 54 -20.99 23.83 26.25
C VAL A 54 -20.01 22.69 26.55
N THR A 55 -18.72 22.97 26.71
CA THR A 55 -17.70 21.98 27.08
C THR A 55 -17.98 21.34 28.44
N GLU A 56 -18.29 22.14 29.46
CA GLU A 56 -18.64 21.62 30.79
C GLU A 56 -19.89 20.74 30.73
N ALA A 57 -20.95 21.20 30.04
CA ALA A 57 -22.18 20.42 29.88
C ALA A 57 -21.96 19.13 29.08
N LEU A 58 -21.07 19.15 28.08
CA LEU A 58 -20.69 17.97 27.31
C LEU A 58 -19.97 16.95 28.20
N ARG A 59 -18.96 17.40 28.95
CA ARG A 59 -18.21 16.55 29.90
C ARG A 59 -19.13 15.96 30.98
N GLU A 60 -20.04 16.74 31.53
CA GLU A 60 -21.07 16.26 32.47
C GLU A 60 -21.95 15.20 31.78
N ALA A 61 -22.45 15.46 30.57
CA ALA A 61 -23.33 14.54 29.86
C ALA A 61 -22.66 13.20 29.49
N VAL A 62 -21.35 13.18 29.20
CA VAL A 62 -20.65 11.94 28.83
C VAL A 62 -20.14 11.12 30.02
N THR A 63 -20.05 11.72 31.20
CA THR A 63 -19.60 11.05 32.43
C THR A 63 -20.76 10.59 33.31
N ASP A 64 -21.98 11.11 33.08
CA ASP A 64 -23.20 10.71 33.77
C ASP A 64 -23.90 9.56 33.03
N ASP A 65 -23.86 8.35 33.60
CA ASP A 65 -24.49 7.13 33.06
C ASP A 65 -26.02 7.26 32.89
N GLY A 66 -26.65 8.19 33.61
CA GLY A 66 -28.07 8.52 33.45
C GLY A 66 -28.37 9.40 32.24
N ARG A 67 -27.35 9.97 31.58
CA ARG A 67 -27.50 10.89 30.45
C ARG A 67 -27.03 10.25 29.14
N PRO A 68 -27.83 10.33 28.06
CA PRO A 68 -27.40 9.81 26.77
C PRO A 68 -26.23 10.62 26.18
N SER A 69 -25.13 9.93 25.88
CA SER A 69 -23.94 10.46 25.18
C SER A 69 -24.15 10.58 23.66
N ALA A 70 -25.30 11.14 23.26
CA ALA A 70 -25.70 11.31 21.87
C ALA A 70 -25.94 12.79 21.53
N PHE A 71 -25.20 13.30 20.55
CA PHE A 71 -25.11 14.69 20.12
C PHE A 71 -25.29 14.82 18.60
N VAL A 72 -26.12 13.96 18.01
CA VAL A 72 -26.34 13.88 16.55
C VAL A 72 -26.79 15.24 16.00
N GLY A 73 -26.12 15.68 14.94
CA GLY A 73 -26.41 16.93 14.24
C GLY A 73 -26.21 18.22 15.05
N ALA A 74 -25.54 18.13 16.21
CA ALA A 74 -25.20 19.30 17.02
C ALA A 74 -24.11 20.14 16.34
N THR A 75 -24.04 21.42 16.72
CA THR A 75 -23.00 22.34 16.25
C THR A 75 -22.17 22.79 17.45
N PHE A 76 -20.86 22.64 17.36
CA PHE A 76 -19.92 22.99 18.43
C PHE A 76 -18.90 24.02 17.94
N GLU A 77 -18.48 24.91 18.83
CA GLU A 77 -17.27 25.70 18.60
C GLU A 77 -16.04 24.80 18.65
N ARG A 78 -15.94 23.94 19.67
CA ARG A 78 -14.92 22.89 19.86
C ARG A 78 -15.52 21.74 20.66
N VAL A 79 -14.98 20.54 20.49
CA VAL A 79 -15.25 19.39 21.36
C VAL A 79 -13.99 19.09 22.15
N ASP A 80 -14.07 19.12 23.47
CA ASP A 80 -12.92 18.91 24.33
C ASP A 80 -13.26 17.88 25.40
N LEU A 81 -12.78 16.66 25.16
CA LEU A 81 -12.96 15.47 25.99
C LEU A 81 -11.61 14.85 26.35
N ALA A 82 -10.53 15.63 26.28
CA ALA A 82 -9.22 15.16 26.67
C ALA A 82 -9.21 14.64 28.12
N GLY A 83 -8.57 13.49 28.34
CA GLY A 83 -8.44 12.80 29.62
C GLY A 83 -9.75 12.25 30.19
N VAL A 84 -10.85 12.23 29.42
CA VAL A 84 -12.14 11.74 29.91
C VAL A 84 -12.21 10.22 29.78
N THR A 85 -12.52 9.55 30.89
CA THR A 85 -12.94 8.15 30.89
C THR A 85 -14.47 8.11 30.91
N LEU A 86 -15.08 7.55 29.87
CA LEU A 86 -16.53 7.38 29.81
C LEU A 86 -16.96 6.17 30.67
N PRO A 87 -18.23 6.13 31.14
CA PRO A 87 -18.77 4.96 31.80
C PRO A 87 -18.64 3.70 30.94
N PRO A 88 -18.57 2.50 31.56
CA PRO A 88 -18.52 1.24 30.83
C PRO A 88 -19.68 1.11 29.84
N ASP A 89 -19.42 0.55 28.66
CA ASP A 89 -20.38 0.36 27.56
C ASP A 89 -21.02 1.66 26.99
N ALA A 90 -20.66 2.84 27.51
CA ALA A 90 -21.21 4.11 27.04
C ALA A 90 -20.82 4.36 25.58
N ARG A 91 -21.81 4.70 24.76
CA ARG A 91 -21.60 5.02 23.34
C ARG A 91 -21.54 6.52 23.15
N LEU A 92 -20.54 6.99 22.42
CA LEU A 92 -20.36 8.41 22.10
C LEU A 92 -20.75 8.67 20.65
N ASP A 93 -21.87 9.34 20.42
CA ASP A 93 -22.46 9.53 19.09
C ASP A 93 -22.52 11.01 18.69
N PHE A 94 -21.69 11.41 17.73
CA PHE A 94 -21.66 12.75 17.15
C PHE A 94 -22.10 12.78 15.69
N ARG A 95 -22.83 11.76 15.20
CA ARG A 95 -23.16 11.66 13.76
C ARG A 95 -23.74 12.97 13.21
N GLY A 96 -23.23 13.40 12.06
CA GLY A 96 -23.68 14.62 11.38
C GLY A 96 -23.38 15.93 12.12
N ALA A 97 -22.57 15.91 13.18
CA ALA A 97 -22.21 17.13 13.91
C ALA A 97 -21.24 18.03 13.10
N MET A 98 -21.29 19.32 13.37
CA MET A 98 -20.37 20.32 12.83
C MET A 98 -19.53 20.91 13.96
N VAL A 99 -18.21 20.86 13.84
CA VAL A 99 -17.27 21.41 14.83
C VAL A 99 -16.44 22.49 14.15
N LYS A 100 -16.58 23.76 14.55
CA LYS A 100 -15.91 24.89 13.90
C LYS A 100 -14.39 24.83 14.06
N SER A 101 -13.91 24.47 15.25
CA SER A 101 -12.49 24.33 15.59
C SER A 101 -12.12 22.84 15.70
N ASP A 102 -11.58 22.40 16.84
CA ASP A 102 -11.00 21.07 17.01
C ASP A 102 -11.91 20.09 17.77
N ILE A 103 -11.68 18.80 17.54
CA ILE A 103 -12.10 17.71 18.43
C ILE A 103 -10.86 17.19 19.16
N ASP A 104 -10.86 17.27 20.49
CA ASP A 104 -9.79 16.78 21.35
C ASP A 104 -10.28 15.61 22.21
N LEU A 105 -9.76 14.42 21.90
CA LEU A 105 -9.98 13.12 22.56
C LEU A 105 -8.65 12.55 23.08
N ARG A 106 -7.62 13.39 23.27
CA ARG A 106 -6.33 12.94 23.79
C ARG A 106 -6.49 12.29 25.15
N ASP A 107 -5.84 11.16 25.36
CA ASP A 107 -5.86 10.44 26.64
C ASP A 107 -7.29 10.05 27.11
N ALA A 108 -8.28 10.05 26.21
CA ALA A 108 -9.63 9.62 26.56
C ALA A 108 -9.78 8.10 26.46
N THR A 109 -10.65 7.53 27.27
CA THR A 109 -10.94 6.08 27.31
C THR A 109 -12.42 5.82 27.09
N LEU A 110 -12.71 4.91 26.17
CA LEU A 110 -14.08 4.57 25.75
C LEU A 110 -14.27 3.06 25.56
N ASP A 111 -15.07 2.44 26.42
CA ASP A 111 -15.40 1.02 26.25
C ASP A 111 -16.44 0.78 25.14
N GLY A 112 -17.42 1.68 25.03
CA GLY A 112 -18.45 1.58 24.00
C GLY A 112 -18.00 2.09 22.62
N ALA A 113 -18.97 2.24 21.71
CA ALA A 113 -18.69 2.68 20.35
C ALA A 113 -18.55 4.20 20.24
N LEU A 114 -17.57 4.67 19.43
CA LEU A 114 -17.46 6.06 18.99
C LEU A 114 -18.03 6.20 17.57
N ARG A 115 -18.93 7.16 17.36
CA ARG A 115 -19.47 7.48 16.03
C ARG A 115 -19.23 8.93 15.69
N LEU A 116 -18.32 9.16 14.74
CA LEU A 116 -18.03 10.42 14.08
C LEU A 116 -18.45 10.40 12.60
N ASP A 117 -19.46 9.59 12.23
CA ASP A 117 -19.89 9.51 10.84
C ASP A 117 -20.46 10.86 10.36
N ARG A 118 -20.01 11.32 9.19
CA ARG A 118 -20.43 12.59 8.56
C ARG A 118 -20.21 13.82 9.46
N VAL A 119 -19.21 13.77 10.33
CA VAL A 119 -18.79 14.92 11.11
C VAL A 119 -17.88 15.79 10.24
N SER A 120 -18.10 17.10 10.29
CA SER A 120 -17.20 18.07 9.68
C SER A 120 -16.49 18.86 10.78
N VAL A 121 -15.16 18.88 10.75
CA VAL A 121 -14.29 19.54 11.71
C VAL A 121 -13.46 20.57 10.96
N GLY A 122 -13.57 21.85 11.32
CA GLY A 122 -12.82 22.92 10.67
C GLY A 122 -11.32 22.90 11.00
N GLY A 123 -10.96 22.40 12.18
CA GLY A 123 -9.58 22.21 12.63
C GLY A 123 -9.15 20.74 12.67
N ALA A 124 -8.44 20.37 13.73
CA ALA A 124 -7.86 19.05 13.93
C ALA A 124 -8.78 18.10 14.70
N VAL A 125 -8.58 16.80 14.49
CA VAL A 125 -9.12 15.73 15.34
C VAL A 125 -7.95 15.06 16.04
N CYS A 126 -7.85 15.21 17.35
CA CYS A 126 -6.75 14.66 18.14
C CYS A 126 -7.22 13.49 19.01
N MET A 127 -6.73 12.29 18.70
CA MET A 127 -6.98 11.03 19.39
C MET A 127 -5.63 10.42 19.85
N GLN A 128 -4.67 11.26 20.23
CA GLN A 128 -3.38 10.77 20.72
C GLN A 128 -3.58 10.03 22.05
N ARG A 129 -3.03 8.81 22.14
CA ARG A 129 -3.24 7.90 23.30
C ARG A 129 -4.72 7.71 23.64
N PHE A 130 -5.59 7.76 22.63
CA PHE A 130 -6.99 7.42 22.77
C PHE A 130 -7.13 5.90 22.87
N ASP A 131 -7.85 5.44 23.88
CA ASP A 131 -8.12 4.01 24.10
C ASP A 131 -9.60 3.74 23.85
N ALA A 132 -9.89 2.88 22.88
CA ALA A 132 -11.24 2.40 22.62
C ALA A 132 -11.31 0.89 22.44
N THR A 133 -12.16 0.24 23.26
CA THR A 133 -12.41 -1.19 23.11
C THR A 133 -13.56 -1.47 22.15
N GLY A 134 -14.55 -0.58 22.07
CA GLY A 134 -15.63 -0.61 21.11
C GLY A 134 -15.25 -0.14 19.70
N ALA A 135 -16.16 -0.30 18.75
CA ALA A 135 -15.94 0.11 17.37
C ALA A 135 -15.87 1.64 17.23
N VAL A 136 -14.94 2.12 16.40
CA VAL A 136 -14.78 3.53 16.06
C VAL A 136 -15.17 3.74 14.59
N SER A 137 -16.27 4.44 14.36
CA SER A 137 -16.79 4.73 13.03
C SER A 137 -16.60 6.22 12.72
N CYS A 138 -15.84 6.51 11.68
CA CYS A 138 -15.50 7.84 11.17
C CYS A 138 -15.84 7.94 9.67
N ARG A 139 -16.93 7.30 9.25
CA ARG A 139 -17.31 7.24 7.84
C ARG A 139 -17.69 8.63 7.37
N HIS A 140 -17.10 9.08 6.26
CA HIS A 140 -17.29 10.44 5.74
C HIS A 140 -16.93 11.55 6.75
N LEU A 141 -16.02 11.28 7.70
CA LEU A 141 -15.42 12.31 8.53
C LEU A 141 -14.60 13.27 7.66
N GLN A 142 -14.79 14.57 7.87
CA GLN A 142 -14.02 15.62 7.21
C GLN A 142 -13.23 16.40 8.25
N VAL A 143 -11.91 16.42 8.13
CA VAL A 143 -10.98 17.13 9.03
C VAL A 143 -10.27 18.22 8.22
N GLY A 144 -10.41 19.48 8.62
CA GLY A 144 -9.84 20.62 7.90
C GLY A 144 -8.33 20.75 8.05
N ASP A 145 -7.75 20.14 9.09
CA ASP A 145 -6.30 20.10 9.34
C ASP A 145 -5.84 18.64 9.59
N ARG A 146 -5.23 18.35 10.74
CA ARG A 146 -4.63 17.04 11.03
C ARG A 146 -5.57 16.11 11.77
N TRP A 147 -5.60 14.86 11.36
CA TRP A 147 -6.16 13.77 12.14
C TRP A 147 -5.04 12.98 12.83
N VAL A 148 -4.95 13.12 14.14
CA VAL A 148 -3.88 12.54 14.96
C VAL A 148 -4.42 11.34 15.74
N LEU A 149 -3.79 10.19 15.59
CA LEU A 149 -4.06 8.90 16.22
C LEU A 149 -2.79 8.34 16.89
N CYS A 150 -1.76 9.17 17.12
CA CYS A 150 -0.48 8.72 17.66
C CYS A 150 -0.68 7.93 18.95
N GLU A 151 -0.07 6.74 19.03
CA GLU A 151 -0.12 5.87 20.21
C GLU A 151 -1.57 5.49 20.64
N ALA A 152 -2.57 5.64 19.76
CA ALA A 152 -3.94 5.21 20.06
C ALA A 152 -4.03 3.68 20.14
N GLU A 153 -4.90 3.18 21.01
CA GLU A 153 -5.18 1.75 21.18
C GLU A 153 -6.64 1.50 20.81
N LEU A 154 -6.84 0.83 19.67
CA LEU A 154 -8.16 0.61 19.08
C LEU A 154 -8.41 -0.91 18.99
N SER A 155 -9.07 -1.46 20.00
CA SER A 155 -9.35 -2.90 20.03
C SER A 155 -10.49 -3.28 19.08
N GLY A 156 -11.50 -2.41 18.99
CA GLY A 156 -12.62 -2.57 18.08
C GLY A 156 -12.25 -2.30 16.62
N ARG A 157 -13.21 -2.52 15.73
CA ARG A 157 -13.07 -2.17 14.31
C ARG A 157 -12.97 -0.66 14.14
N PHE A 158 -12.02 -0.20 13.33
CA PHE A 158 -11.89 1.19 12.93
C PHE A 158 -12.34 1.37 11.47
N ASP A 159 -13.37 2.19 11.22
CA ASP A 159 -13.91 2.44 9.89
C ASP A 159 -13.92 3.92 9.53
N ALA A 160 -12.95 4.32 8.72
CA ALA A 160 -12.84 5.64 8.11
C ALA A 160 -13.13 5.57 6.60
N THR A 161 -14.22 4.94 6.18
CA THR A 161 -14.59 4.94 4.75
C THR A 161 -15.04 6.33 4.29
N GLY A 162 -14.48 6.82 3.19
CA GLY A 162 -14.89 8.08 2.54
C GLY A 162 -14.46 9.34 3.28
N PHE A 163 -13.44 9.26 4.14
CA PHE A 163 -12.92 10.37 4.92
C PHE A 163 -12.15 11.40 4.08
N SER A 164 -12.00 12.62 4.60
CA SER A 164 -11.02 13.60 4.11
C SER A 164 -10.25 14.25 5.24
N ALA A 165 -8.95 14.48 5.07
CA ALA A 165 -8.11 15.17 6.04
C ALA A 165 -6.98 15.95 5.35
N GLY A 166 -6.45 16.99 6.00
CA GLY A 166 -5.21 17.63 5.55
C GLY A 166 -4.03 16.65 5.68
N SER A 167 -3.84 16.06 6.86
CA SER A 167 -2.89 14.96 7.08
C SER A 167 -3.43 13.93 8.07
N VAL A 168 -2.92 12.69 8.00
CA VAL A 168 -3.23 11.64 8.98
C VAL A 168 -1.94 11.18 9.66
N VAL A 169 -1.91 11.21 11.00
CA VAL A 169 -0.73 10.84 11.78
C VAL A 169 -1.12 9.79 12.81
N ALA A 170 -0.82 8.53 12.54
CA ALA A 170 -1.12 7.35 13.34
C ALA A 170 0.16 6.58 13.71
N THR A 171 1.26 7.32 13.95
CA THR A 171 2.54 6.76 14.39
C THR A 171 2.36 5.99 15.71
N GLU A 172 2.91 4.77 15.78
CA GLU A 172 2.83 3.89 16.96
C GLU A 172 1.40 3.55 17.42
N ALA A 173 0.38 3.78 16.59
CA ALA A 173 -1.00 3.37 16.87
C ALA A 173 -1.18 1.84 16.79
N ARG A 174 -2.16 1.28 17.50
CA ARG A 174 -2.54 -0.14 17.48
C ARG A 174 -4.00 -0.31 17.05
N PHE A 175 -4.23 -1.17 16.06
CA PHE A 175 -5.55 -1.51 15.53
C PHE A 175 -5.75 -3.03 15.58
N GLU A 176 -6.36 -3.55 16.65
CA GLU A 176 -6.54 -4.99 16.84
C GLU A 176 -7.71 -5.53 15.99
N GLY A 177 -8.84 -4.80 15.96
CA GLY A 177 -10.05 -5.22 15.24
C GLY A 177 -10.01 -5.02 13.71
N GLY A 178 -8.90 -4.52 13.18
CA GLY A 178 -8.72 -4.14 11.78
C GLY A 178 -9.15 -2.70 11.50
N ALA A 179 -8.56 -2.13 10.45
CA ALA A 179 -8.71 -0.72 10.11
C ALA A 179 -9.04 -0.51 8.63
N THR A 180 -10.01 0.35 8.37
CA THR A 180 -10.45 0.73 7.03
C THR A 180 -10.22 2.22 6.83
N PHE A 181 -9.39 2.58 5.85
CA PHE A 181 -9.12 3.92 5.36
C PHE A 181 -9.40 3.97 3.85
N ARG A 182 -10.60 3.56 3.44
CA ARG A 182 -10.97 3.38 2.04
C ARG A 182 -11.63 4.61 1.45
N LYS A 183 -11.44 4.82 0.15
CA LYS A 183 -12.09 5.91 -0.61
C LYS A 183 -11.82 7.30 -0.01
N GLY A 184 -10.70 7.45 0.71
CA GLY A 184 -10.37 8.70 1.37
C GLY A 184 -9.62 9.68 0.45
N VAL A 185 -9.52 10.92 0.91
CA VAL A 185 -8.66 11.94 0.31
C VAL A 185 -7.82 12.57 1.41
N VAL A 186 -6.50 12.52 1.27
CA VAL A 186 -5.55 13.22 2.15
C VAL A 186 -4.75 14.19 1.32
N ASP A 187 -4.76 15.46 1.69
CA ASP A 187 -4.12 16.52 0.91
C ASP A 187 -2.58 16.42 0.99
N ASP A 188 -2.06 16.14 2.18
CA ASP A 188 -0.63 16.00 2.45
C ASP A 188 -0.28 14.54 2.80
N ASP A 189 0.44 14.33 3.91
CA ASP A 189 1.05 13.07 4.28
C ASP A 189 0.13 12.17 5.14
N VAL A 190 0.36 10.86 5.01
CA VAL A 190 -0.16 9.84 5.92
C VAL A 190 1.02 9.13 6.56
N SER A 191 1.14 9.22 7.89
CA SER A 191 2.17 8.48 8.65
C SER A 191 1.53 7.41 9.54
N LEU A 192 1.94 6.18 9.33
CA LEU A 192 1.60 4.96 10.07
C LEU A 192 2.89 4.29 10.58
N ALA A 193 3.99 5.04 10.65
CA ALA A 193 5.29 4.50 11.05
C ALA A 193 5.19 3.81 12.41
N LYS A 194 5.77 2.61 12.51
CA LYS A 194 5.77 1.76 13.72
C LYS A 194 4.40 1.39 14.29
N SER A 195 3.31 1.63 13.55
CA SER A 195 1.97 1.18 13.97
C SER A 195 1.85 -0.34 13.87
N ARG A 196 0.84 -0.89 14.55
CA ARG A 196 0.53 -2.32 14.56
C ARG A 196 -0.93 -2.53 14.15
N PHE A 197 -1.14 -3.50 13.26
CA PHE A 197 -2.45 -3.94 12.83
C PHE A 197 -2.59 -5.43 13.12
N GLY A 198 -3.29 -5.78 14.20
CA GLY A 198 -3.67 -7.16 14.50
C GLY A 198 -4.77 -7.66 13.57
N GLY A 199 -5.59 -6.74 13.04
CA GLY A 199 -6.60 -7.01 12.02
C GLY A 199 -6.16 -6.62 10.59
N PRO A 200 -6.96 -6.93 9.55
CA PRO A 200 -6.68 -6.47 8.18
C PRO A 200 -6.67 -4.92 8.07
N ALA A 201 -5.79 -4.40 7.21
CA ALA A 201 -5.65 -2.97 6.94
C ALA A 201 -5.99 -2.62 5.49
N TRP A 202 -7.02 -1.80 5.28
CA TRP A 202 -7.55 -1.49 3.94
C TRP A 202 -7.46 0.01 3.62
N PHE A 203 -6.56 0.39 2.71
CA PHE A 203 -6.43 1.76 2.21
C PHE A 203 -7.02 1.94 0.81
N SER A 204 -7.67 0.91 0.25
CA SER A 204 -8.02 0.88 -1.16
C SER A 204 -8.87 2.07 -1.64
N HIS A 205 -8.59 2.50 -2.88
CA HIS A 205 -9.21 3.65 -3.54
C HIS A 205 -8.97 5.01 -2.86
N THR A 206 -7.91 5.16 -2.07
CA THR A 206 -7.58 6.42 -1.40
C THR A 206 -6.60 7.25 -2.24
N ARG A 207 -6.77 8.57 -2.21
CA ARG A 207 -5.88 9.53 -2.89
C ARG A 207 -5.06 10.30 -1.85
N LEU A 208 -3.74 10.31 -2.02
CA LEU A 208 -2.81 11.00 -1.15
C LEU A 208 -2.02 12.03 -1.98
N GLY A 209 -2.07 13.30 -1.59
CA GLY A 209 -1.26 14.34 -2.22
C GLY A 209 0.20 14.35 -1.75
N GLY A 210 0.49 13.77 -0.58
CA GLY A 210 1.83 13.61 -0.04
C GLY A 210 2.33 12.16 0.03
N ARG A 211 3.24 11.92 0.98
CA ARG A 211 3.90 10.64 1.25
C ARG A 211 3.03 9.72 2.11
N LEU A 212 3.12 8.42 1.84
CA LEU A 212 2.65 7.36 2.73
C LEU A 212 3.83 6.74 3.47
N ASP A 213 3.88 6.87 4.79
CA ASP A 213 4.94 6.28 5.61
C ASP A 213 4.39 5.11 6.45
N LEU A 214 4.84 3.90 6.10
CA LEU A 214 4.58 2.62 6.77
C LEU A 214 5.86 2.07 7.44
N GLY A 215 6.91 2.89 7.58
CA GLY A 215 8.22 2.43 8.03
C GLY A 215 8.15 1.72 9.39
N ASN A 216 8.71 0.50 9.46
CA ASN A 216 8.68 -0.36 10.65
C ASN A 216 7.27 -0.69 11.18
N ALA A 217 6.21 -0.50 10.39
CA ALA A 217 4.87 -0.93 10.77
C ALA A 217 4.74 -2.47 10.67
N ALA A 218 3.89 -3.05 11.51
CA ALA A 218 3.60 -4.48 11.51
C ALA A 218 2.13 -4.72 11.18
N PHE A 219 1.87 -5.59 10.20
CA PHE A 219 0.56 -6.03 9.78
C PHE A 219 0.49 -7.55 9.92
N ASP A 220 -0.26 -8.03 10.91
CA ASP A 220 -0.41 -9.47 11.18
C ASP A 220 -1.30 -10.15 10.12
N HIS A 221 -1.97 -9.34 9.30
CA HIS A 221 -2.86 -9.75 8.23
C HIS A 221 -2.62 -8.93 6.96
N ARG A 222 -3.49 -9.10 5.97
CA ARG A 222 -3.39 -8.43 4.67
C ARG A 222 -3.36 -6.90 4.81
N LEU A 223 -2.41 -6.29 4.09
CA LEU A 223 -2.38 -4.86 3.79
C LEU A 223 -2.79 -4.65 2.34
N SER A 224 -3.79 -3.81 2.09
CA SER A 224 -4.22 -3.45 0.73
C SER A 224 -4.13 -1.95 0.49
N LEU A 225 -3.27 -1.57 -0.46
CA LEU A 225 -3.16 -0.24 -1.07
C LEU A 225 -3.76 -0.23 -2.49
N ALA A 226 -4.58 -1.23 -2.83
CA ALA A 226 -5.12 -1.40 -4.19
C ALA A 226 -5.87 -0.15 -4.68
N HIS A 227 -5.65 0.22 -5.93
CA HIS A 227 -6.23 1.40 -6.58
C HIS A 227 -5.93 2.74 -5.87
N CYS A 228 -4.89 2.82 -5.04
CA CYS A 228 -4.47 4.10 -4.47
C CYS A 228 -3.74 4.95 -5.51
N ARG A 229 -3.82 6.27 -5.34
CA ARG A 229 -2.98 7.23 -6.07
C ARG A 229 -2.22 8.07 -5.06
N ILE A 230 -0.91 8.01 -5.12
CA ILE A 230 0.00 8.63 -4.15
C ILE A 230 0.94 9.54 -4.95
N ARG A 231 0.78 10.85 -4.78
CA ARG A 231 1.65 11.82 -5.48
C ARG A 231 3.05 11.90 -4.88
N GLY A 232 3.17 11.67 -3.57
CA GLY A 232 4.46 11.52 -2.90
C GLY A 232 5.05 10.13 -3.08
N GLY A 233 5.99 9.79 -2.20
CA GLY A 233 6.56 8.43 -2.14
C GLY A 233 5.82 7.53 -1.15
N VAL A 234 6.16 6.24 -1.20
CA VAL A 234 5.75 5.23 -0.21
C VAL A 234 7.00 4.74 0.51
N VAL A 235 7.00 4.81 1.84
CA VAL A 235 8.06 4.25 2.69
C VAL A 235 7.50 3.04 3.40
N ALA A 236 7.89 1.84 2.98
CA ALA A 236 7.60 0.56 3.62
C ALA A 236 8.86 -0.11 4.19
N ALA A 237 9.93 0.69 4.38
CA ALA A 237 11.22 0.19 4.85
C ALA A 237 11.10 -0.51 6.20
N SER A 238 11.65 -1.71 6.29
CA SER A 238 11.62 -2.57 7.48
C SER A 238 10.22 -2.89 8.02
N ALA A 239 9.16 -2.71 7.23
CA ALA A 239 7.81 -3.12 7.63
C ALA A 239 7.64 -4.65 7.49
N THR A 240 6.62 -5.19 8.15
CA THR A 240 6.24 -6.61 8.05
C THR A 240 4.76 -6.74 7.70
N VAL A 241 4.42 -7.57 6.71
CA VAL A 241 3.05 -7.89 6.32
C VAL A 241 2.88 -9.40 6.22
N GLU A 242 2.22 -10.04 7.18
CA GLU A 242 2.12 -11.51 7.22
C GLU A 242 1.08 -12.07 6.23
N GLY A 243 -0.01 -11.34 5.98
CA GLY A 243 -1.16 -11.83 5.21
C GLY A 243 -1.21 -11.44 3.72
N GLY A 244 -0.10 -10.94 3.18
CA GLY A 244 0.03 -10.49 1.79
C GLY A 244 -0.14 -8.98 1.63
N LEU A 245 0.61 -8.42 0.67
CA LEU A 245 0.59 -7.01 0.31
C LEU A 245 -0.04 -6.84 -1.08
N SER A 246 -1.14 -6.09 -1.16
CA SER A 246 -1.80 -5.74 -2.42
C SER A 246 -1.50 -4.29 -2.79
N LEU A 247 -0.80 -4.12 -3.89
CA LEU A 247 -0.48 -2.90 -4.63
C LEU A 247 -1.17 -2.87 -6.01
N GLU A 248 -2.14 -3.76 -6.25
CA GLU A 248 -2.88 -3.87 -7.50
C GLU A 248 -3.39 -2.50 -7.98
N HIS A 249 -3.09 -2.13 -9.22
CA HIS A 249 -3.48 -0.84 -9.81
C HIS A 249 -3.05 0.41 -9.00
N VAL A 250 -2.01 0.31 -8.16
CA VAL A 250 -1.48 1.48 -7.45
C VAL A 250 -0.74 2.40 -8.43
N VAL A 251 -0.85 3.70 -8.20
CA VAL A 251 -0.02 4.71 -8.87
C VAL A 251 0.75 5.46 -7.80
N VAL A 252 2.08 5.42 -7.90
CA VAL A 252 3.00 6.17 -7.03
C VAL A 252 3.85 7.07 -7.92
N ASP A 253 3.64 8.40 -7.84
CA ASP A 253 4.41 9.34 -8.66
C ASP A 253 5.85 9.51 -8.10
N GLY A 254 6.01 9.39 -6.77
CA GLY A 254 7.31 9.43 -6.09
C GLY A 254 8.01 8.06 -5.98
N GLU A 255 8.95 7.96 -5.04
CA GLU A 255 9.72 6.73 -4.79
C GLU A 255 8.92 5.70 -3.97
N LEU A 256 9.10 4.42 -4.26
CA LEU A 256 8.75 3.30 -3.38
C LEU A 256 10.02 2.79 -2.69
N ASN A 257 10.14 3.03 -1.39
CA ASN A 257 11.19 2.45 -0.55
C ASN A 257 10.61 1.26 0.23
N ALA A 258 10.84 0.05 -0.27
CA ALA A 258 10.52 -1.23 0.35
C ALA A 258 11.77 -1.96 0.87
N THR A 259 12.81 -1.22 1.24
CA THR A 259 14.07 -1.81 1.71
C THR A 259 13.84 -2.64 2.97
N ARG A 260 14.31 -3.90 2.96
CA ARG A 260 14.12 -4.88 4.05
C ARG A 260 12.65 -5.09 4.45
N LEU A 261 11.71 -4.85 3.54
CA LEU A 261 10.31 -5.24 3.73
C LEU A 261 10.23 -6.77 3.87
N THR A 262 9.41 -7.26 4.80
CA THR A 262 9.09 -8.68 4.91
C THR A 262 7.61 -8.89 4.60
N VAL A 263 7.29 -9.78 3.66
CA VAL A 263 5.90 -10.09 3.27
C VAL A 263 5.68 -11.59 3.26
N GLY A 264 4.76 -12.08 4.09
CA GLY A 264 4.13 -13.40 3.94
C GLY A 264 2.94 -13.33 2.99
N GLY A 265 2.60 -14.43 2.33
CA GLY A 265 1.43 -14.51 1.44
C GLY A 265 1.56 -13.76 0.10
N GLY A 266 2.75 -13.27 -0.23
CA GLY A 266 3.09 -12.66 -1.52
C GLY A 266 2.77 -11.17 -1.68
N ILE A 267 3.26 -10.59 -2.77
CA ILE A 267 3.04 -9.21 -3.20
C ILE A 267 2.33 -9.23 -4.54
N ASP A 268 1.18 -8.58 -4.61
CA ASP A 268 0.45 -8.36 -5.87
C ASP A 268 0.53 -6.88 -6.23
N ALA A 269 1.42 -6.54 -7.16
CA ALA A 269 1.58 -5.22 -7.75
C ALA A 269 1.18 -5.22 -9.23
N THR A 270 0.27 -6.11 -9.62
CA THR A 270 -0.16 -6.21 -11.02
C THR A 270 -0.72 -4.86 -11.48
N THR A 271 -0.34 -4.45 -12.69
CA THR A 271 -0.73 -3.18 -13.33
C THR A 271 -0.43 -1.91 -12.52
N ALA A 272 0.55 -1.98 -11.61
CA ALA A 272 1.02 -0.81 -10.88
C ALA A 272 1.85 0.12 -11.77
N ALA A 273 1.86 1.41 -11.43
CA ALA A 273 2.71 2.41 -12.08
C ALA A 273 3.56 3.15 -11.05
N PHE A 274 4.87 3.18 -11.29
CA PHE A 274 5.86 3.81 -10.42
C PHE A 274 6.63 4.88 -11.20
N GLY A 275 6.40 6.15 -10.86
CA GLY A 275 7.05 7.29 -11.48
C GLY A 275 8.48 7.53 -10.98
N GLY A 276 8.76 7.14 -9.74
CA GLY A 276 10.08 7.25 -9.11
C GLY A 276 10.81 5.91 -8.97
N ARG A 277 11.92 5.94 -8.21
CA ARG A 277 12.70 4.75 -7.86
C ARG A 277 11.84 3.73 -7.12
N VAL A 278 12.00 2.46 -7.47
CA VAL A 278 11.51 1.30 -6.69
C VAL A 278 12.70 0.60 -6.05
N ASP A 279 12.81 0.68 -4.74
CA ASP A 279 13.90 0.07 -3.97
C ASP A 279 13.37 -1.03 -3.05
N CYS A 280 13.49 -2.27 -3.50
CA CYS A 280 13.17 -3.50 -2.79
C CYS A 280 14.42 -4.22 -2.27
N ALA A 281 15.53 -3.49 -2.05
CA ALA A 281 16.77 -4.11 -1.61
C ALA A 281 16.59 -4.81 -0.24
N GLY A 282 16.99 -6.07 -0.16
CA GLY A 282 16.81 -6.91 1.04
C GLY A 282 15.36 -7.33 1.31
N LEU A 283 14.44 -7.17 0.35
CA LEU A 283 13.07 -7.67 0.45
C LEU A 283 13.08 -9.18 0.78
N THR A 284 12.23 -9.61 1.70
CA THR A 284 11.96 -11.04 1.95
C THR A 284 10.48 -11.32 1.68
N ALA A 285 10.18 -12.14 0.67
CA ALA A 285 8.82 -12.56 0.35
C ALA A 285 8.67 -14.08 0.53
N ARG A 286 7.72 -14.49 1.38
CA ARG A 286 7.44 -15.88 1.73
C ARG A 286 6.02 -16.28 1.36
N ASP A 287 5.81 -17.58 1.17
CA ASP A 287 4.49 -18.21 1.04
C ASP A 287 3.56 -17.67 -0.07
N GLY A 288 4.10 -16.92 -1.04
CA GLY A 288 3.34 -16.36 -2.15
C GLY A 288 4.24 -15.66 -3.19
N PRO A 289 3.77 -15.48 -4.44
CA PRO A 289 4.56 -14.85 -5.49
C PRO A 289 4.77 -13.35 -5.23
N VAL A 290 5.78 -12.78 -5.89
CA VAL A 290 5.94 -11.34 -6.06
C VAL A 290 5.62 -11.02 -7.52
N ASP A 291 4.51 -10.33 -7.76
CA ASP A 291 3.93 -10.17 -9.08
C ASP A 291 3.81 -8.70 -9.49
N PHE A 292 4.58 -8.30 -10.50
CA PHE A 292 4.55 -7.00 -11.14
C PHE A 292 4.04 -7.09 -12.60
N THR A 293 3.25 -8.11 -12.93
CA THR A 293 2.73 -8.30 -14.29
C THR A 293 2.00 -7.04 -14.77
N HIS A 294 2.28 -6.59 -16.00
CA HIS A 294 1.76 -5.36 -16.62
C HIS A 294 2.13 -4.05 -15.90
N SER A 295 3.15 -4.04 -15.03
CA SER A 295 3.57 -2.81 -14.34
C SER A 295 4.41 -1.89 -15.22
N ALA A 296 4.43 -0.61 -14.89
CA ALA A 296 5.31 0.38 -15.50
C ALA A 296 6.24 1.01 -14.46
N PHE A 297 7.52 1.11 -14.80
CA PHE A 297 8.57 1.70 -13.99
C PHE A 297 9.26 2.81 -14.78
N ASP A 298 9.04 4.07 -14.41
CA ASP A 298 9.66 5.23 -15.05
C ASP A 298 10.94 5.70 -14.32
N GLY A 299 11.35 4.95 -13.28
CA GLY A 299 12.59 5.13 -12.55
C GLY A 299 13.29 3.79 -12.27
N PRO A 300 14.50 3.84 -11.66
CA PRO A 300 15.31 2.65 -11.46
C PRO A 300 14.68 1.68 -10.45
N VAL A 301 14.92 0.39 -10.65
CA VAL A 301 14.33 -0.72 -9.89
C VAL A 301 15.44 -1.56 -9.25
N TYR A 302 15.37 -1.80 -7.95
CA TYR A 302 16.38 -2.56 -7.21
C TYR A 302 15.74 -3.69 -6.42
N PHE A 303 16.16 -4.93 -6.67
CA PHE A 303 15.87 -6.14 -5.90
C PHE A 303 17.15 -6.74 -5.33
N ASP A 304 18.17 -5.90 -5.10
CA ASP A 304 19.48 -6.37 -4.64
C ASP A 304 19.37 -7.04 -3.26
N ASN A 305 19.93 -8.24 -3.13
CA ASN A 305 19.85 -9.09 -1.94
C ASN A 305 18.40 -9.44 -1.54
N ALA A 306 17.43 -9.36 -2.46
CA ALA A 306 16.08 -9.82 -2.20
C ALA A 306 16.01 -11.36 -2.16
N THR A 307 15.17 -11.90 -1.28
CA THR A 307 14.86 -13.32 -1.19
C THR A 307 13.39 -13.53 -1.45
N VAL A 308 13.06 -14.30 -2.48
CA VAL A 308 11.71 -14.70 -2.85
C VAL A 308 11.62 -16.21 -2.68
N GLU A 309 11.25 -16.64 -1.48
CA GLU A 309 10.92 -18.04 -1.13
C GLU A 309 9.57 -18.46 -1.74
N GLY A 310 8.84 -17.48 -2.27
CA GLY A 310 7.59 -17.65 -2.99
C GLY A 310 7.71 -18.41 -4.32
N ARG A 311 6.56 -18.66 -4.95
CA ARG A 311 6.48 -19.44 -6.20
C ARG A 311 7.14 -18.78 -7.41
N ALA A 312 7.22 -17.45 -7.44
CA ALA A 312 7.81 -16.72 -8.57
C ALA A 312 8.05 -15.24 -8.24
N LEU A 313 9.00 -14.65 -8.95
CA LEU A 313 9.17 -13.22 -9.14
C LEU A 313 8.79 -12.90 -10.60
N ARG A 314 7.73 -12.14 -10.82
CA ARG A 314 7.17 -11.89 -12.17
C ARG A 314 7.17 -10.42 -12.55
N PHE A 315 7.61 -10.15 -13.77
CA PHE A 315 7.58 -8.87 -14.47
C PHE A 315 7.04 -9.05 -15.89
N ARG A 316 6.15 -10.02 -16.06
CA ARG A 316 5.55 -10.31 -17.36
C ARG A 316 4.87 -9.08 -17.93
N ASN A 317 5.12 -8.76 -19.20
CA ASN A 317 4.58 -7.57 -19.87
C ASN A 317 4.89 -6.25 -19.13
N ALA A 318 5.90 -6.22 -18.25
CA ALA A 318 6.29 -5.00 -17.56
C ALA A 318 7.08 -4.07 -18.50
N ARG A 319 7.08 -2.78 -18.18
CA ARG A 319 7.83 -1.74 -18.91
C ARG A 319 8.82 -1.07 -17.98
N PHE A 320 10.09 -1.07 -18.37
CA PHE A 320 11.17 -0.34 -17.69
C PHE A 320 11.58 0.82 -18.58
N GLY A 321 11.13 2.02 -18.21
CA GLY A 321 11.22 3.24 -19.01
C GLY A 321 12.48 4.06 -18.77
N SER A 322 13.04 4.06 -17.56
CA SER A 322 14.28 4.77 -17.26
C SER A 322 15.02 4.21 -16.04
N GLY A 323 16.34 4.20 -16.11
CA GLY A 323 17.22 3.74 -15.03
C GLY A 323 17.34 2.20 -14.97
N PRO A 324 18.40 1.70 -14.31
CA PRO A 324 18.68 0.26 -14.27
C PRO A 324 17.60 -0.53 -13.53
N ALA A 325 17.40 -1.79 -13.96
CA ALA A 325 16.74 -2.83 -13.17
C ALA A 325 17.80 -3.80 -12.64
N SER A 326 17.96 -3.85 -11.32
CA SER A 326 19.06 -4.55 -10.64
C SER A 326 18.55 -5.69 -9.76
N PHE A 327 19.17 -6.86 -9.90
CA PHE A 327 18.86 -8.09 -9.17
C PHE A 327 20.13 -8.71 -8.58
N VAL A 328 21.04 -7.87 -8.05
CA VAL A 328 22.36 -8.30 -7.56
C VAL A 328 22.20 -9.13 -6.29
N ARG A 329 22.70 -10.37 -6.28
CA ARG A 329 22.58 -11.33 -5.18
C ARG A 329 21.12 -11.59 -4.77
N ALA A 330 20.19 -11.47 -5.70
CA ALA A 330 18.82 -11.91 -5.46
C ALA A 330 18.74 -13.45 -5.46
N ALA A 331 17.86 -14.00 -4.62
CA ALA A 331 17.58 -15.42 -4.54
C ALA A 331 16.09 -15.66 -4.76
N VAL A 332 15.76 -16.54 -5.71
CA VAL A 332 14.37 -16.89 -6.09
C VAL A 332 14.24 -18.41 -6.09
N ASP A 333 13.48 -18.97 -5.16
CA ASP A 333 13.25 -20.44 -5.08
C ASP A 333 12.37 -20.91 -6.26
N GLY A 334 11.51 -20.01 -6.73
CA GLY A 334 10.57 -20.23 -7.81
C GLY A 334 11.08 -19.80 -9.19
N GLU A 335 10.15 -19.39 -10.04
CA GLU A 335 10.44 -18.87 -11.38
C GLU A 335 10.80 -17.38 -11.34
N PHE A 336 11.73 -16.96 -12.20
CA PHE A 336 11.97 -15.55 -12.51
C PHE A 336 11.48 -15.27 -13.93
N ASP A 337 10.39 -14.52 -14.05
CA ASP A 337 9.65 -14.32 -15.31
C ASP A 337 9.72 -12.84 -15.75
N LEU A 338 10.31 -12.60 -16.90
CA LEU A 338 10.42 -11.34 -17.64
C LEU A 338 9.76 -11.46 -19.03
N SER A 339 8.87 -12.43 -19.25
CA SER A 339 8.22 -12.66 -20.54
C SER A 339 7.53 -11.40 -21.05
N ASP A 340 7.71 -11.06 -22.32
CA ASP A 340 7.21 -9.83 -22.96
C ASP A 340 7.66 -8.51 -22.30
N ALA A 341 8.64 -8.53 -21.39
CA ALA A 341 9.10 -7.29 -20.77
C ALA A 341 9.76 -6.37 -21.80
N VAL A 342 9.54 -5.06 -21.67
CA VAL A 342 10.15 -4.05 -22.54
C VAL A 342 11.02 -3.13 -21.68
N CYS A 343 12.33 -3.24 -21.85
CA CYS A 343 13.32 -2.38 -21.23
C CYS A 343 13.84 -1.38 -22.27
N SER A 344 13.75 -0.10 -21.96
CA SER A 344 14.30 0.96 -22.81
C SER A 344 15.83 0.88 -22.88
N ALA A 345 16.44 1.62 -23.82
CA ALA A 345 17.90 1.74 -23.89
C ALA A 345 18.49 2.43 -22.64
N ASP A 346 17.71 3.23 -21.91
CA ASP A 346 18.14 3.85 -20.66
C ASP A 346 17.89 2.95 -19.43
N SER A 347 17.46 1.71 -19.65
CA SER A 347 17.07 0.75 -18.61
C SER A 347 17.80 -0.59 -18.74
N PRO A 348 19.13 -0.61 -18.51
CA PRO A 348 19.89 -1.85 -18.53
C PRO A 348 19.44 -2.78 -17.39
N VAL A 349 19.43 -4.07 -17.66
CA VAL A 349 19.04 -5.11 -16.70
C VAL A 349 20.27 -5.85 -16.19
N ARG A 350 20.44 -5.95 -14.87
CA ARG A 350 21.60 -6.57 -14.23
C ARG A 350 21.20 -7.72 -13.32
N LEU A 351 21.63 -8.93 -13.66
CA LEU A 351 21.59 -10.11 -12.82
C LEU A 351 23.04 -10.46 -12.46
N VAL A 352 23.43 -10.27 -11.20
CA VAL A 352 24.81 -10.53 -10.77
C VAL A 352 24.77 -11.37 -9.52
N GLU A 353 25.44 -12.52 -9.53
CA GLU A 353 25.43 -13.48 -8.42
C GLU A 353 24.00 -13.88 -8.00
N THR A 354 23.05 -13.85 -8.94
CA THR A 354 21.64 -14.19 -8.74
C THR A 354 21.45 -15.70 -8.77
N THR A 355 20.65 -16.26 -7.87
CA THR A 355 20.28 -17.68 -7.87
C THR A 355 18.79 -17.85 -8.10
N VAL A 356 18.43 -18.71 -9.06
CA VAL A 356 17.05 -19.06 -9.37
C VAL A 356 16.93 -20.58 -9.35
N ASP A 357 16.28 -21.17 -8.35
CA ASP A 357 16.13 -22.63 -8.27
C ASP A 357 15.13 -23.14 -9.34
N GLY A 358 14.22 -22.26 -9.79
CA GLY A 358 13.31 -22.50 -10.88
C GLY A 358 13.86 -22.19 -12.28
N CYS A 359 12.95 -21.76 -13.16
CA CYS A 359 13.29 -21.33 -14.51
C CYS A 359 13.50 -19.81 -14.55
N VAL A 360 14.37 -19.36 -15.45
CA VAL A 360 14.43 -17.96 -15.89
C VAL A 360 13.74 -17.87 -17.25
N ILE A 361 12.68 -17.10 -17.35
CA ILE A 361 11.86 -16.98 -18.56
C ILE A 361 11.92 -15.54 -19.02
N CYS A 362 12.42 -15.31 -20.23
CA CYS A 362 12.56 -14.01 -20.85
C CYS A 362 11.90 -13.98 -22.24
N ASP A 363 11.09 -14.98 -22.61
CA ASP A 363 10.56 -15.10 -23.97
C ASP A 363 9.86 -13.81 -24.44
N HIS A 364 10.11 -13.42 -25.68
CA HIS A 364 9.52 -12.24 -26.33
C HIS A 364 9.92 -10.90 -25.68
N ALA A 365 10.88 -10.91 -24.74
CA ALA A 365 11.37 -9.69 -24.10
C ALA A 365 12.27 -8.86 -25.02
N ARG A 366 12.30 -7.55 -24.74
CA ARG A 366 13.15 -6.58 -25.44
C ARG A 366 14.01 -5.83 -24.44
N PHE A 367 15.32 -5.91 -24.62
CA PHE A 367 16.32 -5.18 -23.84
C PHE A 367 17.01 -4.19 -24.77
N GLY A 368 16.62 -2.91 -24.68
CA GLY A 368 17.02 -1.88 -25.64
C GLY A 368 18.50 -1.50 -25.62
N ASP A 369 19.22 -1.81 -24.54
CA ASP A 369 20.66 -1.60 -24.39
C ASP A 369 21.30 -2.86 -23.82
N GLU A 370 21.59 -2.91 -22.52
CA GLU A 370 22.34 -4.02 -21.91
C GLU A 370 21.45 -4.99 -21.13
N LEU A 371 21.65 -6.30 -21.35
CA LEU A 371 21.36 -7.35 -20.39
C LEU A 371 22.68 -7.93 -19.88
N PHE A 372 22.97 -7.71 -18.60
CA PHE A 372 24.20 -8.13 -17.95
C PHE A 372 23.92 -9.24 -16.94
N CYS A 373 24.27 -10.48 -17.30
CA CYS A 373 24.24 -11.64 -16.44
C CYS A 373 25.67 -12.07 -16.09
N SER A 374 26.02 -12.13 -14.80
CA SER A 374 27.35 -12.59 -14.36
C SER A 374 27.26 -13.38 -13.06
N GLY A 375 27.78 -14.61 -13.06
CA GLY A 375 27.73 -15.50 -11.91
C GLY A 375 26.31 -15.93 -11.53
N VAL A 376 25.39 -15.97 -12.50
CA VAL A 376 24.00 -16.37 -12.30
C VAL A 376 23.90 -17.90 -12.30
N ARG A 377 23.09 -18.47 -11.39
CA ARG A 377 22.80 -19.91 -11.36
C ARG A 377 21.32 -20.19 -11.53
N VAL A 378 20.98 -21.14 -12.39
CA VAL A 378 19.59 -21.53 -12.69
C VAL A 378 19.42 -23.03 -12.54
N GLY A 379 18.53 -23.44 -11.64
CA GLY A 379 18.29 -24.85 -11.29
C GLY A 379 17.43 -25.62 -12.30
N ARG A 380 16.70 -24.91 -13.17
CA ARG A 380 15.93 -25.51 -14.27
C ARG A 380 16.29 -24.85 -15.60
N ASP A 381 15.30 -24.41 -16.36
CA ASP A 381 15.45 -23.98 -17.75
C ASP A 381 15.65 -22.46 -17.86
N VAL A 382 16.33 -22.04 -18.92
CA VAL A 382 16.47 -20.65 -19.31
C VAL A 382 15.89 -20.46 -20.72
N ASP A 383 14.86 -19.63 -20.83
CA ASP A 383 14.16 -19.35 -22.09
C ASP A 383 14.37 -17.89 -22.52
N PHE A 384 15.10 -17.70 -23.62
CA PHE A 384 15.36 -16.44 -24.32
C PHE A 384 14.73 -16.42 -25.71
N SER A 385 13.76 -17.30 -25.98
CA SER A 385 13.17 -17.39 -27.31
C SER A 385 12.49 -16.08 -27.73
N ASP A 386 12.65 -15.74 -29.01
CA ASP A 386 12.13 -14.51 -29.63
C ASP A 386 12.53 -13.20 -28.90
N CYS A 387 13.64 -13.20 -28.17
CA CYS A 387 14.17 -12.01 -27.51
C CYS A 387 14.88 -11.06 -28.48
N THR A 388 14.91 -9.77 -28.14
CA THR A 388 15.85 -8.81 -28.73
C THR A 388 16.71 -8.18 -27.63
N VAL A 389 18.03 -8.17 -27.80
CA VAL A 389 18.98 -7.59 -26.85
C VAL A 389 19.98 -6.71 -27.60
N GLY A 390 20.31 -5.52 -27.08
CA GLY A 390 21.42 -4.71 -27.59
C GLY A 390 22.77 -5.40 -27.34
N THR A 391 23.27 -5.23 -26.12
CA THR A 391 24.48 -5.89 -25.60
C THR A 391 24.12 -6.97 -24.58
N LEU A 392 24.63 -8.18 -24.79
CA LEU A 392 24.41 -9.34 -23.92
C LEU A 392 25.71 -9.80 -23.27
N THR A 393 25.78 -9.75 -21.95
CA THR A 393 26.75 -10.53 -21.15
C THR A 393 26.02 -11.69 -20.50
N PHE A 394 26.47 -12.92 -20.72
CA PHE A 394 25.73 -14.15 -20.37
C PHE A 394 26.58 -15.12 -19.54
N GLY A 395 27.11 -14.69 -18.39
CA GLY A 395 27.75 -15.57 -17.42
C GLY A 395 26.74 -16.30 -16.54
N VAL A 396 26.19 -17.40 -17.06
CA VAL A 396 25.11 -18.19 -16.43
C VAL A 396 25.46 -19.68 -16.39
N GLU A 397 25.28 -20.30 -15.24
CA GLU A 397 25.30 -21.76 -15.03
C GLU A 397 23.86 -22.29 -14.99
N ILE A 398 23.54 -23.26 -15.86
CA ILE A 398 22.19 -23.76 -16.12
C ILE A 398 22.18 -25.29 -15.97
N GLU A 399 21.39 -25.81 -15.04
CA GLU A 399 21.20 -27.25 -14.87
C GLU A 399 20.29 -27.87 -15.94
N GLY A 400 19.26 -27.12 -16.37
CA GLY A 400 18.29 -27.55 -17.37
C GLY A 400 18.65 -27.14 -18.80
N ARG A 401 17.60 -26.86 -19.59
CA ARG A 401 17.71 -26.47 -21.00
C ARG A 401 18.00 -24.98 -21.16
N LEU A 402 18.79 -24.66 -22.19
CA LEU A 402 18.91 -23.31 -22.74
C LEU A 402 18.13 -23.19 -24.05
N ASP A 403 17.34 -22.13 -24.19
CA ASP A 403 16.64 -21.81 -25.43
C ASP A 403 16.89 -20.38 -25.91
N PHE A 404 17.54 -20.24 -27.06
CA PHE A 404 17.83 -19.00 -27.78
C PHE A 404 17.16 -18.97 -29.16
N ALA A 405 16.10 -19.76 -29.37
CA ALA A 405 15.44 -19.80 -30.67
C ALA A 405 14.88 -18.41 -31.04
N TYR A 406 15.17 -17.94 -32.25
CA TYR A 406 14.74 -16.64 -32.76
C TYR A 406 15.24 -15.42 -31.96
N THR A 407 16.20 -15.60 -31.07
CA THR A 407 16.84 -14.48 -30.36
C THR A 407 17.67 -13.63 -31.32
N HIS A 408 17.60 -12.31 -31.19
CA HIS A 408 18.42 -11.36 -31.93
C HIS A 408 19.25 -10.50 -30.97
N VAL A 409 20.58 -10.58 -31.08
CA VAL A 409 21.52 -9.68 -30.39
C VAL A 409 22.09 -8.69 -31.40
N THR A 410 21.89 -7.38 -31.18
CA THR A 410 22.17 -6.34 -32.19
C THR A 410 23.57 -5.73 -32.09
N ASP A 411 24.21 -5.75 -30.91
CA ASP A 411 25.46 -5.04 -30.70
C ASP A 411 26.62 -6.00 -30.38
N ALA A 412 26.58 -6.65 -29.22
CA ALA A 412 27.65 -7.55 -28.79
C ALA A 412 27.09 -8.67 -27.90
N ALA A 413 27.64 -9.89 -28.04
CA ALA A 413 27.31 -11.02 -27.19
C ALA A 413 28.57 -11.63 -26.58
N ALA A 414 28.58 -11.84 -25.27
CA ALA A 414 29.66 -12.50 -24.54
C ALA A 414 29.09 -13.60 -23.64
N PHE A 415 29.43 -14.85 -23.94
CA PHE A 415 29.08 -16.06 -23.20
C PHE A 415 30.21 -16.49 -22.26
N GLY A 416 30.89 -15.50 -21.66
CA GLY A 416 31.97 -15.74 -20.70
C GLY A 416 31.46 -16.54 -19.51
N ASP A 417 32.15 -17.62 -19.13
CA ASP A 417 31.79 -18.46 -17.99
C ASP A 417 30.40 -19.12 -18.07
N THR A 418 29.79 -19.21 -19.27
CA THR A 418 28.51 -19.90 -19.44
C THR A 418 28.69 -21.40 -19.33
N VAL A 419 27.88 -22.07 -18.49
CA VAL A 419 27.82 -23.53 -18.41
C VAL A 419 26.39 -23.99 -18.58
N VAL A 420 26.13 -24.85 -19.55
CA VAL A 420 24.80 -25.46 -19.77
C VAL A 420 24.92 -26.97 -19.66
N HIS A 421 24.31 -27.56 -18.64
CA HIS A 421 24.36 -29.00 -18.42
C HIS A 421 23.34 -29.77 -19.25
N GLY A 422 22.19 -29.16 -19.56
CA GLY A 422 21.16 -29.73 -20.43
C GLY A 422 21.26 -29.29 -21.90
N PRO A 423 20.25 -29.63 -22.72
CA PRO A 423 20.23 -29.30 -24.14
C PRO A 423 20.21 -27.79 -24.40
N ALA A 424 20.88 -27.36 -25.46
CA ALA A 424 20.89 -25.96 -25.89
C ALA A 424 20.30 -25.80 -27.30
N ARG A 425 19.36 -24.89 -27.48
CA ARG A 425 18.70 -24.59 -28.76
C ARG A 425 19.02 -23.17 -29.22
N PHE A 426 19.44 -23.02 -30.48
CA PHE A 426 19.78 -21.74 -31.11
C PHE A 426 19.09 -21.57 -32.48
N THR A 427 17.97 -22.26 -32.73
CA THR A 427 17.27 -22.21 -34.01
C THR A 427 16.93 -20.79 -34.43
N SER A 428 17.41 -20.35 -35.59
CA SER A 428 17.19 -19.00 -36.14
C SER A 428 17.68 -17.86 -35.25
N ALA A 429 18.66 -18.13 -34.37
CA ALA A 429 19.31 -17.09 -33.59
C ALA A 429 20.17 -16.19 -34.50
N ARG A 430 20.17 -14.89 -34.22
CA ARG A 430 20.89 -13.86 -34.99
C ARG A 430 21.82 -13.06 -34.09
N PHE A 431 23.05 -12.89 -34.53
CA PHE A 431 24.05 -12.04 -33.90
C PHE A 431 24.64 -11.07 -34.94
N ASP A 432 24.56 -9.76 -34.68
CA ASP A 432 25.11 -8.72 -35.58
C ASP A 432 26.61 -8.41 -35.31
N ALA A 433 27.21 -9.14 -34.38
CA ALA A 433 28.65 -9.19 -34.13
C ALA A 433 29.06 -10.61 -33.69
N ASP A 434 30.34 -10.94 -33.82
CA ASP A 434 30.88 -12.23 -33.39
C ASP A 434 30.66 -12.45 -31.89
N PRO A 435 29.92 -13.49 -31.48
CA PRO A 435 29.77 -13.80 -30.08
C PRO A 435 31.08 -14.33 -29.50
N SER A 436 31.51 -13.77 -28.36
CA SER A 436 32.63 -14.31 -27.59
C SER A 436 32.18 -15.54 -26.82
N LEU A 437 32.84 -16.68 -27.01
CA LEU A 437 32.57 -17.95 -26.34
C LEU A 437 33.68 -18.34 -25.35
N THR A 438 34.39 -17.34 -24.83
CA THR A 438 35.54 -17.56 -23.94
C THR A 438 35.08 -18.31 -22.69
N GLU A 439 35.65 -19.50 -22.44
CA GLU A 439 35.33 -20.32 -21.26
C GLU A 439 33.86 -20.81 -21.18
N ALA A 440 33.13 -20.81 -22.31
CA ALA A 440 31.79 -21.41 -22.39
C ALA A 440 31.83 -22.94 -22.52
N ALA A 441 30.93 -23.64 -21.83
CA ALA A 441 30.77 -25.09 -21.88
C ALA A 441 29.31 -25.52 -22.10
N LEU A 442 29.09 -26.41 -23.07
CA LEU A 442 27.79 -27.05 -23.34
C LEU A 442 27.95 -28.56 -23.12
N GLY A 443 27.24 -29.09 -22.12
CA GLY A 443 27.39 -30.46 -21.62
C GLY A 443 26.54 -31.51 -22.33
N ASP A 444 25.52 -31.10 -23.07
CA ASP A 444 24.59 -31.98 -23.79
C ASP A 444 24.40 -31.50 -25.25
N THR A 445 23.28 -31.90 -25.85
CA THR A 445 22.96 -31.77 -27.26
C THR A 445 22.73 -30.31 -27.63
N VAL A 446 23.37 -29.88 -28.72
CA VAL A 446 23.19 -28.55 -29.29
C VAL A 446 22.39 -28.64 -30.58
N ALA A 447 21.24 -27.98 -30.61
CA ALA A 447 20.38 -27.83 -31.78
C ALA A 447 20.56 -26.44 -32.39
N ALA A 448 21.32 -26.36 -33.47
CA ALA A 448 21.66 -25.14 -34.19
C ALA A 448 21.20 -25.24 -35.65
N TYR A 449 20.15 -24.50 -36.01
CA TYR A 449 19.61 -24.44 -37.37
C TYR A 449 19.42 -22.97 -37.74
N ASP A 450 19.78 -22.58 -38.97
CA ASP A 450 19.60 -21.21 -39.49
C ASP A 450 20.18 -20.09 -38.59
N ILE A 451 21.28 -20.36 -37.88
CA ILE A 451 22.01 -19.34 -37.12
C ILE A 451 22.73 -18.39 -38.07
N THR A 452 22.62 -17.08 -37.84
CA THR A 452 23.35 -16.07 -38.59
C THR A 452 24.27 -15.24 -37.69
N VAL A 453 25.49 -15.01 -38.19
CA VAL A 453 26.44 -14.05 -37.64
C VAL A 453 26.78 -13.08 -38.77
N GLU A 454 26.29 -11.85 -38.69
CA GLU A 454 26.50 -10.83 -39.72
C GLU A 454 27.44 -9.76 -39.17
N HIS A 455 28.62 -9.58 -39.75
CA HIS A 455 29.42 -8.39 -39.41
C HIS A 455 28.72 -7.14 -39.95
N ALA A 456 28.40 -6.18 -39.08
CA ALA A 456 28.17 -4.81 -39.51
C ALA A 456 29.42 -4.30 -40.22
N GLY A 457 29.44 -4.41 -41.56
CA GLY A 457 30.55 -3.99 -42.39
C GLY A 457 30.83 -2.51 -42.15
N GLY A 458 32.01 -2.22 -41.60
CA GLY A 458 32.53 -0.86 -41.57
C GLY A 458 32.64 -0.32 -42.99
N SER A 459 31.92 0.76 -43.27
CA SER A 459 32.15 1.66 -44.40
C SER A 459 32.33 3.08 -43.91
#